data_AF-A0A965GK90-F1
#
_entry.id   AF-A0A965GK90-F1
#
_cell.length_a   1.000
_cell.length_b   1.000
_cell.length_c   1.000
_cell.angle_alpha   90.00
_cell.angle_beta   90.00
_cell.angle_gamma   90.00
#
_symmetry.space_group_name_H-M   'P 1'
#
loop_
_entity.id
_entity.type
_entity.pdbx_description
1 polymer ?
#
loop_
_entity_poly.entity_id
_entity_poly.type
_entity_poly.pdbx_seq_one_letter_code
_entity_poly.pdbx_strand_id
1 'polypeptide(L)'
;MDLRKIKSLIDLVSESDISELEITENEGKVRIVKAPHGLSLPSMATLASMQALQMQAPMAIPGVQNAQLNHQPAAIVTSQGAAESASSEPKQTGHVVKSPMVGTFYRASQPGADPFVQIGSKVAEQDVLCLIEAMKLLNEIEAGKAGTVSQILVENGQPVEYGQPLFVIE
;
A
#
# COMPACT_ATOMS: atom_id res chain seq x y z
N MET A 1 -27.17 11.66 23.08
CA MET A 1 -27.73 12.17 21.81
C MET A 1 -29.24 12.37 21.95
N ASP A 2 -29.79 13.52 21.53
CA ASP A 2 -31.24 13.79 21.58
C ASP A 2 -31.97 13.30 20.32
N LEU A 3 -33.18 12.75 20.46
CA LEU A 3 -34.00 12.26 19.33
C LEU A 3 -34.32 13.36 18.29
N ARG A 4 -34.44 14.62 18.73
CA ARG A 4 -34.65 15.79 17.85
C ARG A 4 -33.45 16.04 16.92
N LYS A 5 -32.22 15.86 17.42
CA LYS A 5 -30.99 16.02 16.64
C LYS A 5 -30.85 14.92 15.59
N ILE A 6 -31.18 13.68 15.96
CA ILE A 6 -31.14 12.53 15.04
C ILE A 6 -32.11 12.73 13.87
N LYS A 7 -33.34 13.20 14.12
CA LYS A 7 -34.30 13.51 13.05
C LYS A 7 -33.76 14.56 12.08
N SER A 8 -33.20 15.65 12.61
CA SER A 8 -32.60 16.71 11.78
C SER A 8 -31.43 16.20 10.93
N LEU A 9 -30.63 15.27 11.45
CA LEU A 9 -29.53 14.64 10.71
C LEU A 9 -30.04 13.73 9.59
N ILE A 10 -31.12 12.98 9.84
CA ILE A 10 -31.76 12.13 8.81
C ILE A 10 -32.33 12.99 7.69
N ASP A 11 -33.05 14.07 8.02
CA ASP A 11 -33.62 14.99 7.03
C ASP A 11 -32.50 15.62 6.17
N LEU A 12 -31.40 16.06 6.79
CA LEU A 12 -30.25 16.64 6.09
C LEU A 12 -29.51 15.63 5.18
N VAL A 13 -29.33 14.39 5.65
CA VAL A 13 -28.71 13.31 4.84
C VAL A 13 -29.64 12.87 3.70
N SER A 14 -30.95 12.93 3.90
CA SER A 14 -31.94 12.62 2.86
C SER A 14 -31.92 13.66 1.73
N GLU A 15 -31.79 14.94 2.07
CA GLU A 15 -31.70 16.05 1.11
C GLU A 15 -30.32 16.17 0.43
N SER A 16 -29.29 15.56 1.01
CA SER A 16 -27.92 15.57 0.46
C SER A 16 -27.58 14.30 -0.33
N ASP A 17 -26.56 14.35 -1.19
CA ASP A 17 -25.97 13.19 -1.89
C ASP A 17 -25.05 12.34 -0.99
N ILE A 18 -25.27 12.38 0.33
CA ILE A 18 -24.43 11.68 1.30
C ILE A 18 -24.90 10.22 1.41
N SER A 19 -24.03 9.29 1.06
CA SER A 19 -24.31 7.84 1.14
C SER A 19 -24.22 7.31 2.58
N GLU A 20 -23.36 7.91 3.41
CA GLU A 20 -23.10 7.46 4.78
C GLU A 20 -22.64 8.61 5.69
N LEU A 21 -23.16 8.67 6.91
CA LEU A 21 -22.77 9.62 7.95
C LEU A 21 -22.60 8.91 9.30
N GLU A 22 -21.41 9.00 9.90
CA GLU A 22 -21.12 8.48 11.24
C GLU A 22 -20.74 9.63 12.19
N ILE A 23 -21.41 9.70 13.34
CA ILE A 23 -21.16 10.71 14.38
C ILE A 23 -20.95 10.00 15.72
N THR A 24 -19.88 10.38 16.42
CA THR A 24 -19.55 9.91 17.77
C THR A 24 -19.53 11.10 18.73
N GLU A 25 -20.39 11.09 19.75
CA GLU A 25 -20.43 12.12 20.80
C GLU A 25 -20.40 11.46 22.19
N ASN A 26 -19.37 11.76 23.00
CA ASN A 26 -19.10 11.31 24.39
C ASN A 26 -19.27 9.80 24.64
N GLU A 27 -20.50 9.27 24.68
CA GLU A 27 -20.83 7.86 24.94
C GLU A 27 -21.78 7.25 23.87
N GLY A 28 -22.08 7.96 22.78
CA GLY A 28 -23.03 7.52 21.75
C GLY A 28 -22.46 7.56 20.34
N LYS A 29 -22.61 6.46 19.59
CA LYS A 29 -22.28 6.35 18.15
C LYS A 29 -23.56 6.23 17.33
N VAL A 30 -23.72 7.07 16.32
CA VAL A 30 -24.85 7.06 15.37
C VAL A 30 -24.31 6.92 13.96
N ARG A 31 -24.77 5.90 13.23
CA ARG A 31 -24.43 5.64 11.83
C ARG A 31 -25.70 5.68 10.98
N ILE A 32 -25.74 6.56 10.00
CA ILE A 32 -26.85 6.74 9.06
C ILE A 32 -26.36 6.32 7.68
N VAL A 33 -27.01 5.34 7.06
CA VAL A 33 -26.68 4.84 5.72
C VAL A 33 -27.88 5.05 4.81
N LYS A 34 -27.67 5.76 3.69
CA LYS A 34 -28.68 5.96 2.65
C LYS A 34 -28.63 4.78 1.70
N ALA A 35 -29.55 3.83 1.86
CA ALA A 35 -29.61 2.68 0.97
C ALA A 35 -29.96 3.14 -0.46
N PRO A 36 -29.18 2.77 -1.49
CA PRO A 36 -29.55 3.04 -2.86
C PRO A 36 -30.85 2.30 -3.18
N HIS A 37 -31.89 3.05 -3.54
CA HIS A 37 -33.12 2.47 -4.03
C HIS A 37 -32.84 1.78 -5.38
N GLY A 38 -32.72 0.45 -5.33
CA GLY A 38 -32.91 -0.42 -6.49
C GLY A 38 -31.67 -0.76 -7.29
N LEU A 39 -30.94 -1.80 -6.87
CA LEU A 39 -30.35 -2.75 -7.81
C LEU A 39 -30.61 -4.18 -7.35
N SER A 40 -31.54 -4.83 -8.05
CA SER A 40 -31.70 -6.29 -8.04
C SER A 40 -30.44 -6.90 -8.67
N LEU A 41 -29.72 -7.73 -7.91
CA LEU A 41 -28.62 -8.54 -8.43
C LEU A 41 -29.19 -9.81 -9.07
N PRO A 42 -28.97 -10.08 -10.37
CA PRO A 42 -29.29 -11.39 -10.93
C PRO A 42 -28.24 -12.41 -10.45
N SER A 43 -28.75 -13.55 -9.98
CA SER A 43 -27.98 -14.74 -9.59
C SER A 43 -27.19 -15.31 -10.78
N MET A 44 -25.86 -15.43 -10.64
CA MET A 44 -24.97 -16.09 -11.58
C MET A 44 -24.99 -17.61 -11.35
N ALA A 45 -26.04 -18.28 -11.84
CA ALA A 45 -26.20 -19.73 -11.79
C ALA A 45 -26.10 -20.43 -13.17
N THR A 46 -25.45 -19.82 -14.18
CA THR A 46 -25.60 -20.26 -15.59
C THR A 46 -24.32 -20.41 -16.41
N LEU A 47 -23.20 -20.84 -15.81
CA LEU A 47 -22.07 -21.39 -16.58
C LEU A 47 -21.84 -22.87 -16.24
N ALA A 48 -22.92 -23.63 -16.41
CA ALA A 48 -22.84 -25.05 -16.60
C ALA A 48 -22.17 -25.36 -17.95
N SER A 49 -21.27 -26.33 -17.91
CA SER A 49 -21.12 -27.39 -18.92
C SER A 49 -21.02 -26.97 -20.39
N MET A 50 -19.82 -27.05 -20.98
CA MET A 50 -19.64 -27.74 -22.26
C MET A 50 -18.17 -27.85 -22.68
N GLN A 51 -17.77 -29.10 -22.96
CA GLN A 51 -16.87 -29.51 -24.05
C GLN A 51 -15.37 -29.13 -23.95
N ALA A 52 -14.40 -29.98 -24.25
CA ALA A 52 -14.42 -31.26 -24.94
C ALA A 52 -13.16 -32.09 -24.61
N LEU A 53 -13.34 -33.42 -24.68
CA LEU A 53 -12.32 -34.43 -24.96
C LEU A 53 -11.35 -34.01 -26.08
N GLN A 54 -10.06 -34.34 -25.92
CA GLN A 54 -9.18 -34.96 -26.93
C GLN A 54 -7.76 -35.09 -26.35
N MET A 55 -7.36 -36.25 -25.82
CA MET A 55 -6.51 -37.28 -26.47
C MET A 55 -5.72 -36.81 -27.71
N GLN A 56 -4.38 -36.78 -27.64
CA GLN A 56 -3.45 -37.71 -28.33
C GLN A 56 -1.98 -37.25 -28.23
N ALA A 57 -1.08 -38.23 -28.28
CA ALA A 57 0.34 -38.19 -27.93
C ALA A 57 1.26 -37.45 -28.93
N PRO A 58 2.38 -36.86 -28.48
CA PRO A 58 3.50 -36.52 -29.36
C PRO A 58 4.51 -37.67 -29.44
N MET A 59 4.81 -38.08 -30.67
CA MET A 59 5.90 -39.00 -31.01
C MET A 59 7.28 -38.37 -30.78
N ALA A 60 8.23 -39.25 -30.51
CA ALA A 60 9.63 -39.00 -30.21
C ALA A 60 10.42 -38.27 -31.33
N ILE A 61 11.35 -37.41 -30.92
CA ILE A 61 12.45 -36.88 -31.73
C ILE A 61 13.75 -37.36 -31.09
N PRO A 62 14.57 -38.20 -31.75
CA PRO A 62 15.91 -38.52 -31.28
C PRO A 62 16.96 -37.64 -31.97
N GLY A 63 17.84 -37.02 -31.20
CA GLY A 63 19.04 -36.34 -31.71
C GLY A 63 19.60 -35.34 -30.70
N VAL A 64 20.50 -35.75 -29.80
CA VAL A 64 21.96 -35.46 -29.79
C VAL A 64 22.27 -33.94 -29.69
N GLN A 65 23.10 -33.38 -28.81
CA GLN A 65 24.21 -33.88 -27.98
C GLN A 65 24.69 -32.70 -27.11
N ASN A 66 25.12 -32.99 -25.86
CA ASN A 66 26.03 -32.19 -25.01
C ASN A 66 25.54 -30.79 -24.53
N ALA A 67 25.73 -30.36 -23.29
CA ALA A 67 26.75 -30.70 -22.32
C ALA A 67 26.27 -30.43 -20.89
N GLN A 68 27.00 -31.05 -19.95
CA GLN A 68 27.44 -30.45 -18.69
C GLN A 68 26.84 -30.98 -17.37
N LEU A 69 27.56 -32.01 -16.88
CA LEU A 69 28.15 -32.13 -15.53
C LEU A 69 27.24 -32.28 -14.29
N ASN A 70 27.43 -33.44 -13.67
CA ASN A 70 27.47 -33.73 -12.23
C ASN A 70 26.18 -33.93 -11.41
N HIS A 71 25.85 -35.22 -11.22
CA HIS A 71 25.65 -35.94 -9.94
C HIS A 71 25.14 -35.14 -8.70
N GLN A 72 23.81 -35.14 -8.50
CA GLN A 72 23.00 -35.66 -7.36
C GLN A 72 23.72 -36.02 -6.01
N PRO A 73 23.09 -36.02 -4.80
CA PRO A 73 21.65 -36.02 -4.45
C PRO A 73 21.13 -34.97 -3.45
N ALA A 74 19.79 -34.96 -3.39
CA ALA A 74 18.91 -34.30 -2.44
C ALA A 74 19.23 -34.56 -0.96
N ALA A 75 18.97 -33.55 -0.13
CA ALA A 75 18.58 -33.72 1.26
C ALA A 75 17.53 -32.66 1.65
N ILE A 76 16.34 -33.18 1.94
CA ILE A 76 15.27 -32.54 2.70
C ILE A 76 15.69 -32.35 4.17
N VAL A 77 15.57 -31.14 4.71
CA VAL A 77 15.50 -30.84 6.15
C VAL A 77 14.69 -29.54 6.31
N THR A 78 13.40 -29.63 6.66
CA THR A 78 12.83 -29.34 7.99
C THR A 78 13.25 -27.99 8.62
N SER A 79 12.28 -27.07 8.62
CA SER A 79 11.95 -26.12 9.70
C SER A 79 13.05 -25.68 10.66
N GLN A 80 13.54 -24.45 10.50
CA GLN A 80 14.00 -23.63 11.61
C GLN A 80 13.93 -22.14 11.25
N GLY A 81 13.48 -21.32 12.21
CA GLY A 81 13.12 -19.93 12.01
C GLY A 81 14.23 -19.06 11.42
N ALA A 82 13.84 -18.17 10.51
CA ALA A 82 14.59 -16.99 10.13
C ALA A 82 14.07 -15.84 11.01
N ALA A 83 14.75 -15.42 12.07
CA ALA A 83 16.03 -14.73 12.05
C ALA A 83 15.96 -13.52 11.11
N GLU A 84 15.45 -12.44 11.69
CA GLU A 84 15.64 -11.03 11.34
C GLU A 84 16.95 -10.84 10.57
N SER A 85 16.84 -10.63 9.26
CA SER A 85 17.96 -10.20 8.44
C SER A 85 18.26 -8.74 8.78
N ALA A 86 19.09 -8.54 9.79
CA ALA A 86 19.80 -7.30 9.99
C ALA A 86 20.82 -7.14 8.84
N SER A 87 20.33 -6.62 7.71
CA SER A 87 21.20 -6.04 6.70
C SER A 87 22.03 -4.97 7.40
N SER A 88 23.33 -5.22 7.49
CA SER A 88 24.28 -4.31 8.13
C SER A 88 24.55 -3.16 7.17
N GLU A 89 23.58 -2.27 7.02
CA GLU A 89 23.80 -0.97 6.38
C GLU A 89 24.68 -0.11 7.31
N PRO A 90 25.55 0.74 6.75
CA PRO A 90 26.36 1.65 7.54
C PRO A 90 25.45 2.41 8.49
N LYS A 91 25.84 2.50 9.77
CA LYS A 91 25.10 3.19 10.82
C LYS A 91 24.85 4.63 10.37
N GLN A 92 23.71 4.87 9.72
CA GLN A 92 23.31 6.20 9.26
C GLN A 92 23.22 7.06 10.51
N THR A 93 24.15 8.01 10.64
CA THR A 93 24.15 8.97 11.73
C THR A 93 23.04 9.97 11.44
N GLY A 94 21.93 9.86 12.18
CA GLY A 94 20.76 10.72 11.99
C GLY A 94 19.45 10.00 12.29
N HIS A 95 18.36 10.77 12.34
CA HIS A 95 17.01 10.24 12.39
C HIS A 95 16.60 9.74 10.99
N VAL A 96 16.42 8.44 10.85
CA VAL A 96 16.02 7.81 9.58
C VAL A 96 14.50 7.77 9.51
N VAL A 97 13.93 8.52 8.57
CA VAL A 97 12.49 8.48 8.27
C VAL A 97 12.25 7.32 7.31
N LYS A 98 11.37 6.40 7.72
CA LYS A 98 11.06 5.17 6.98
C LYS A 98 9.65 5.22 6.41
N SER A 99 9.41 4.47 5.34
CA SER A 99 8.08 4.32 4.77
C SER A 99 7.15 3.54 5.72
N PRO A 100 5.97 4.08 6.08
CA PRO A 100 4.98 3.36 6.89
C PRO A 100 4.11 2.42 6.07
N MET A 101 4.27 2.37 4.73
CA MET A 101 3.42 1.59 3.83
C MET A 101 4.15 1.19 2.54
N VAL A 102 3.54 0.32 1.75
CA VAL A 102 4.00 0.00 0.39
C VAL A 102 3.33 0.95 -0.59
N GLY A 103 4.07 1.54 -1.53
CA GLY A 103 3.50 2.47 -2.49
C GLY A 103 4.52 3.05 -3.47
N THR A 104 4.16 4.16 -4.10
CA THR A 104 5.05 4.93 -5.00
C THR A 104 5.45 6.24 -4.34
N PHE A 105 6.75 6.52 -4.27
CA PHE A 105 7.30 7.71 -3.63
C PHE A 105 7.26 8.93 -4.56
N TYR A 106 6.76 10.06 -4.05
CA TYR A 106 6.73 11.34 -4.77
C TYR A 106 7.31 12.48 -3.95
N ARG A 107 8.12 13.32 -4.59
CA ARG A 107 8.80 14.44 -3.94
C ARG A 107 7.96 15.71 -3.85
N ALA A 108 6.86 15.80 -4.58
CA ALA A 108 6.04 17.00 -4.70
C ALA A 108 4.55 16.66 -4.56
N SER A 109 3.72 17.67 -4.31
CA SER A 109 2.27 17.51 -4.12
C SER A 109 1.53 17.10 -5.38
N GLN A 110 2.10 17.40 -6.55
CA GLN A 110 1.56 17.07 -7.86
C GLN A 110 2.67 17.06 -8.91
N PRO A 111 2.47 16.41 -10.08
CA PRO A 111 3.46 16.43 -11.16
C PRO A 111 3.85 17.85 -11.59
N GLY A 112 5.14 18.13 -11.64
CA GLY A 112 5.69 19.42 -12.08
C GLY A 112 5.72 20.52 -11.01
N ALA A 113 5.20 20.28 -9.80
CA ALA A 113 5.38 21.20 -8.67
C ALA A 113 6.78 21.06 -8.04
N ASP A 114 7.17 22.08 -7.28
CA ASP A 114 8.40 22.04 -6.48
C ASP A 114 8.37 20.91 -5.44
N PRO A 115 9.53 20.29 -5.14
CA PRO A 115 9.59 19.28 -4.11
C PRO A 115 9.33 19.89 -2.73
N PHE A 116 8.71 19.14 -1.82
CA PHE A 116 8.45 19.58 -0.45
C PHE A 116 9.76 19.96 0.26
N VAL A 117 10.82 19.17 0.04
CA VAL A 117 12.14 19.38 0.64
C VAL A 117 13.27 19.03 -0.33
N GLN A 118 14.42 19.62 -0.09
CA GLN A 118 15.70 19.30 -0.73
C GLN A 118 16.77 19.02 0.33
N ILE A 119 17.90 18.42 -0.06
CA ILE A 119 19.05 18.27 0.84
C ILE A 119 19.49 19.65 1.35
N GLY A 120 19.67 19.78 2.66
CA GLY A 120 19.95 21.04 3.35
C GLY A 120 18.71 21.80 3.83
N SER A 121 17.50 21.32 3.52
CA SER A 121 16.26 21.95 4.01
C SER A 121 16.10 21.72 5.51
N LYS A 122 15.72 22.78 6.24
CA LYS A 122 15.32 22.68 7.65
C LYS A 122 13.86 22.31 7.73
N VAL A 123 13.54 21.35 8.61
CA VAL A 123 12.20 20.81 8.81
C VAL A 123 11.83 20.76 10.29
N ALA A 124 10.57 21.00 10.60
CA ALA A 124 9.94 20.73 11.89
C ALA A 124 9.36 19.31 11.94
N GLU A 125 8.96 18.84 13.13
CA GLU A 125 8.45 17.47 13.34
C GLU A 125 7.25 17.10 12.46
N GLN A 126 6.36 18.07 12.20
CA GLN A 126 5.13 17.90 11.42
C GLN A 126 5.27 18.33 9.96
N ASP A 127 6.46 18.74 9.51
CA ASP A 127 6.63 19.14 8.12
C ASP A 127 6.58 17.92 7.20
N VAL A 128 5.84 18.07 6.10
CA VAL A 128 5.70 17.03 5.07
C VAL A 128 6.97 16.95 4.25
N LEU A 129 7.53 15.75 4.12
CA LEU A 129 8.75 15.48 3.35
C LEU A 129 8.47 14.93 1.95
N CYS A 130 7.44 14.09 1.83
CA CYS A 130 7.05 13.45 0.58
C CYS A 130 5.61 12.94 0.63
N LEU A 131 5.14 12.45 -0.51
CA LEU A 131 3.92 11.65 -0.62
C LEU A 131 4.26 10.20 -0.94
N ILE A 132 3.45 9.28 -0.42
CA ILE A 132 3.43 7.88 -0.86
C ILE A 132 2.05 7.57 -1.42
N GLU A 133 2.00 7.19 -2.69
CA GLU A 133 0.77 6.74 -3.33
C GLU A 133 0.56 5.25 -3.06
N ALA A 134 -0.53 4.92 -2.38
CA ALA A 134 -0.97 3.54 -2.17
C ALA A 134 -2.48 3.46 -2.45
N MET A 135 -2.89 2.53 -3.32
CA MET A 135 -4.30 2.33 -3.67
C MET A 135 -5.02 3.63 -4.14
N LYS A 136 -4.34 4.47 -4.93
CA LYS A 136 -4.80 5.80 -5.41
C LYS A 136 -4.97 6.87 -4.33
N LEU A 137 -4.52 6.62 -3.10
CA LEU A 137 -4.46 7.60 -2.02
C LEU A 137 -3.04 8.11 -1.89
N LEU A 138 -2.88 9.43 -1.86
CA LEU A 138 -1.61 10.12 -1.61
C LEU A 138 -1.51 10.38 -0.12
N ASN A 139 -0.62 9.67 0.57
CA ASN A 139 -0.41 9.80 2.01
C ASN A 139 0.82 10.66 2.27
N GLU A 140 0.67 11.68 3.09
CA GLU A 140 1.75 12.56 3.53
C GLU A 140 2.67 11.85 4.52
N ILE A 141 3.97 12.00 4.31
CA ILE A 141 5.00 11.50 5.22
C ILE A 141 5.65 12.69 5.91
N GLU A 142 5.43 12.78 7.23
CA GLU A 142 5.97 13.83 8.07
C GLU A 142 7.40 13.52 8.54
N ALA A 143 8.14 14.54 8.97
CA ALA A 143 9.52 14.41 9.40
C ALA A 143 9.71 13.58 10.67
N GLY A 144 8.75 13.60 11.61
CA GLY A 144 8.83 12.89 12.89
C GLY A 144 9.90 13.42 13.86
N LYS A 145 10.77 14.33 13.41
CA LYS A 145 11.74 15.07 14.22
C LYS A 145 12.18 16.33 13.50
N ALA A 146 12.33 17.43 14.25
CA ALA A 146 12.93 18.65 13.71
C ALA A 146 14.44 18.46 13.42
N GLY A 147 14.93 19.04 12.34
CA GLY A 147 16.34 18.95 11.95
C GLY A 147 16.61 19.45 10.53
N THR A 148 17.72 18.98 9.94
CA THR A 148 18.08 19.29 8.55
C THR A 148 18.12 18.02 7.71
N VAL A 149 17.49 18.03 6.53
CA VAL A 149 17.50 16.89 5.59
C VAL A 149 18.93 16.70 5.05
N SER A 150 19.60 15.63 5.45
CA SER A 150 20.98 15.33 5.02
C SER A 150 21.01 14.41 3.80
N GLN A 151 20.04 13.50 3.68
CA GLN A 151 19.96 12.55 2.56
C GLN A 151 18.50 12.31 2.14
N ILE A 152 18.32 12.10 0.83
CA ILE A 152 17.08 11.59 0.23
C ILE A 152 17.44 10.29 -0.48
N LEU A 153 16.93 9.17 0.03
CA LEU A 153 17.39 7.82 -0.32
C LEU A 153 16.59 7.19 -1.47
N VAL A 154 15.48 7.81 -1.86
CA VAL A 154 14.58 7.33 -2.91
C VAL A 154 14.39 8.40 -3.98
N GLU A 155 14.34 7.96 -5.23
CA GLU A 155 14.05 8.81 -6.39
C GLU A 155 12.55 8.99 -6.61
N ASN A 156 12.16 10.13 -7.20
CA ASN A 156 10.76 10.41 -7.48
C ASN A 156 10.17 9.39 -8.47
N GLY A 157 9.00 8.84 -8.14
CA GLY A 157 8.29 7.84 -8.93
C GLY A 157 8.73 6.39 -8.68
N GLN A 158 9.64 6.14 -7.75
CA GLN A 158 10.08 4.77 -7.44
C GLN A 158 9.14 4.07 -6.46
N PRO A 159 8.97 2.73 -6.59
CA PRO A 159 8.26 1.95 -5.60
C PRO A 159 9.03 1.92 -4.28
N VAL A 160 8.29 1.90 -3.17
CA VAL A 160 8.81 1.78 -1.81
C VAL A 160 8.08 0.70 -1.02
N GLU A 161 8.81 0.05 -0.12
CA GLU A 161 8.32 -1.01 0.75
C GLU A 161 8.12 -0.53 2.19
N TYR A 162 7.35 -1.28 2.98
CA TYR A 162 7.19 -1.00 4.40
C TYR A 162 8.55 -1.04 5.12
N GLY A 163 8.84 -0.02 5.91
CA GLY A 163 10.08 0.11 6.66
C GLY A 163 11.29 0.54 5.83
N GLN A 164 11.14 0.75 4.52
CA GLN A 164 12.23 1.20 3.66
C GLN A 164 12.66 2.63 4.06
N PRO A 165 13.96 2.90 4.26
CA PRO A 165 14.48 4.24 4.49
C PRO A 165 14.18 5.21 3.34
N LEU A 166 13.67 6.40 3.66
CA LEU A 166 13.33 7.44 2.69
C LEU A 166 14.23 8.67 2.82
N PHE A 167 14.46 9.13 4.06
CA PHE A 167 15.23 10.32 4.38
C PHE A 167 16.13 10.09 5.60
N VAL A 168 17.19 10.89 5.69
CA VAL A 168 17.98 11.04 6.91
C VAL A 168 17.92 12.50 7.33
N ILE A 169 17.57 12.73 8.60
CA ILE A 169 17.50 14.06 9.23
C ILE A 169 18.56 14.12 10.33
N GLU A 170 19.40 15.16 10.30
CA GLU A 170 20.36 15.47 11.37
C GLU A 170 19.78 16.44 12.40
#